data_AF-A0A953ZA69-F1
#
_entry.id   AF-A0A953ZA69-F1
#
_cell.length_a   1.000
_cell.length_b   1.000
_cell.length_c   1.000
_cell.angle_alpha   90.00
_cell.angle_beta   90.00
_cell.angle_gamma   90.00
#
_symmetry.space_group_name_H-M   'P 1'
#
loop_
_entity.id
_entity.type
_entity.pdbx_description
1 polymer ?
#
loop_
_entity_poly.entity_id
_entity_poly.type
_entity_poly.pdbx_seq_one_letter_code
_entity_poly.pdbx_strand_id
1 'polypeptide(L)'
;KEQLDNPPAGEEMTPSEKEARDNLKQAEEEMKKSSDNLNNSEPKSASEDQKKAAENLNKAIEKLQEAQNESIDEKDRRKFEELEERQKNLEQQLDEFNKDPQNSENQQAKKALQEAQRSMKKAREDLSKQDSSGAEEEQKKAEEKLQEAAQALEEELNQYVQSQQEQMLVQVEENLKLMKQKQLEVNDDTVDLDLKVRQRGDWNRALKTQGKKLYRDQEEVKKAADETLEALKTGNYGGFTRNMELINKLLIQILGQVEGNEVGEGTQLDQGEVIEKLDRMLNAVEGERKRLAKKREQGDQGDQPPPGQGQPAPEPLVSKLAEMELIYEEQKALGEKIRNLGDSAEEYNRDNMPDYYRRLYERYSAEQSELKKAWDELRKGIPGYTED
;
A
#
# COMPACT_ATOMS: atom_id res chain seq x y z
N LYS A 1 74.99 18.50 1.16
CA LYS A 1 74.86 18.16 2.60
C LYS A 1 73.64 18.91 3.12
N GLU A 2 72.45 18.51 2.67
CA GLU A 2 71.22 18.84 3.38
C GLU A 2 71.05 17.72 4.40
N GLN A 3 71.09 18.10 5.68
CA GLN A 3 70.75 17.22 6.78
C GLN A 3 69.26 16.90 6.61
N LEU A 4 68.90 15.62 6.70
CA LEU A 4 67.54 15.19 7.01
C LEU A 4 67.14 15.90 8.30
N ASP A 5 66.34 16.95 8.17
CA ASP A 5 65.86 17.75 9.29
C ASP A 5 65.19 16.83 10.31
N ASN A 6 65.60 16.97 11.57
CA ASN A 6 64.91 16.35 12.69
C ASN A 6 63.47 16.89 12.73
N PRO A 7 62.46 16.04 12.97
CA PRO A 7 61.11 16.52 13.21
C PRO A 7 61.07 17.41 14.47
N PRO A 8 60.11 18.35 14.55
CA PRO A 8 60.03 19.30 15.65
C PRO A 8 59.85 18.57 16.99
N ALA A 9 60.55 19.04 18.01
CA ALA A 9 60.48 18.49 19.36
C ALA A 9 59.07 18.62 19.93
N GLY A 10 58.35 17.51 20.08
CA GLY A 10 57.06 17.50 20.80
C GLY A 10 56.16 16.28 20.60
N GLU A 11 56.26 15.57 19.48
CA GLU A 11 55.45 14.35 19.23
C GLU A 11 56.36 13.11 19.27
N GLU A 12 56.02 12.15 20.14
CA GLU A 12 56.73 10.87 20.22
C GLU A 12 56.52 10.10 18.92
N MET A 13 57.60 9.86 18.16
CA MET A 13 57.56 9.01 16.96
C MET A 13 56.95 7.66 17.30
N THR A 14 56.04 7.16 16.47
CA THR A 14 55.48 5.82 16.67
C THR A 14 56.58 4.76 16.56
N PRO A 15 56.41 3.56 17.16
CA PRO A 15 57.35 2.46 17.01
C PRO A 15 57.69 2.17 15.53
N SER A 16 56.69 2.23 14.65
CA SER A 16 56.89 2.03 13.22
C SER A 16 57.62 3.20 12.54
N GLU A 17 57.39 4.46 12.94
CA GLU A 17 58.19 5.59 12.45
C GLU A 17 59.66 5.50 12.86
N LYS A 18 59.91 4.99 14.08
CA LYS A 18 61.26 4.76 14.59
C LYS A 18 61.96 3.65 13.82
N GLU A 19 61.27 2.54 13.57
CA GLU A 19 61.79 1.43 12.75
C GLU A 19 62.02 1.85 11.30
N ALA A 20 61.14 2.64 10.70
CA ALA A 20 61.34 3.22 9.37
C ALA A 20 62.61 4.07 9.32
N ARG A 21 62.80 4.94 10.32
CA ARG A 21 63.96 5.82 10.42
C ARG A 21 65.27 5.04 10.61
N ASP A 22 65.24 3.97 11.40
CA ASP A 22 66.42 3.13 11.61
C ASP A 22 66.77 2.31 10.35
N ASN A 23 65.77 1.80 9.62
CA ASN A 23 65.98 1.16 8.32
C ASN A 23 66.55 2.15 7.27
N LEU A 24 66.09 3.42 7.25
CA LEU A 24 66.67 4.45 6.37
C LEU A 24 68.13 4.74 6.69
N LYS A 25 68.51 4.82 7.97
CA LYS A 25 69.91 4.99 8.39
C LYS A 25 70.76 3.80 7.99
N GLN A 26 70.27 2.58 8.18
CA GLN A 26 70.99 1.37 7.75
C GLN A 26 71.15 1.32 6.23
N ALA A 27 70.15 1.74 5.47
CA ALA A 27 70.28 1.87 4.02
C ALA A 27 71.37 2.89 3.63
N GLU A 28 71.43 4.04 4.30
CA GLU A 28 72.46 5.07 4.08
C GLU A 28 73.88 4.55 4.38
N GLU A 29 74.05 3.80 5.48
CA GLU A 29 75.33 3.18 5.84
C GLU A 29 75.79 2.14 4.81
N GLU A 30 74.88 1.28 4.34
CA GLU A 30 75.19 0.27 3.32
C GLU A 30 75.49 0.92 1.95
N MET A 31 74.80 2.01 1.59
CA MET A 31 75.15 2.80 0.40
C MET A 31 76.55 3.43 0.49
N LYS A 32 76.93 3.90 1.68
CA LYS A 32 78.27 4.46 1.91
C LYS A 32 79.35 3.38 1.80
N LYS A 33 79.13 2.19 2.39
CA LYS A 33 80.04 1.03 2.23
C LYS A 33 80.15 0.60 0.77
N SER A 34 79.03 0.55 0.05
CA SER A 34 79.01 0.27 -1.39
C SER A 34 79.89 1.27 -2.18
N SER A 35 79.77 2.57 -1.88
CA SER A 35 80.61 3.61 -2.49
C SER A 35 82.10 3.45 -2.16
N ASP A 36 82.45 3.13 -0.91
CA ASP A 36 83.84 2.92 -0.50
C ASP A 36 84.43 1.65 -1.17
N ASN A 37 83.64 0.58 -1.28
CA ASN A 37 84.02 -0.66 -1.96
C ASN A 37 84.19 -0.48 -3.47
N LEU A 38 83.39 0.38 -4.11
CA LEU A 38 83.61 0.78 -5.52
C LEU A 38 84.91 1.55 -5.69
N ASN A 39 85.22 2.50 -4.79
CA ASN A 39 86.46 3.27 -4.81
C ASN A 39 87.70 2.37 -4.60
N ASN A 40 87.56 1.27 -3.85
CA ASN A 40 88.60 0.29 -3.61
C ASN A 40 88.66 -0.83 -4.67
N SER A 41 87.93 -0.70 -5.79
CA SER A 41 87.89 -1.69 -6.88
C SER A 41 87.37 -3.07 -6.49
N GLU A 42 86.45 -3.14 -5.52
CA GLU A 42 85.77 -4.36 -5.07
C GLU A 42 84.29 -4.38 -5.50
N PRO A 43 83.99 -4.60 -6.80
CA PRO A 43 82.63 -4.47 -7.34
C PRO A 43 81.64 -5.54 -6.82
N LYS A 44 82.14 -6.70 -6.38
CA LYS A 44 81.30 -7.76 -5.80
C LYS A 44 80.77 -7.35 -4.42
N SER A 45 81.66 -6.88 -3.54
CA SER A 45 81.30 -6.37 -2.21
C SER A 45 80.36 -5.17 -2.32
N ALA A 46 80.64 -4.25 -3.24
CA ALA A 46 79.77 -3.10 -3.50
C ALA A 46 78.35 -3.49 -3.95
N SER A 47 78.23 -4.52 -4.80
CA SER A 47 76.93 -5.04 -5.24
C SER A 47 76.14 -5.70 -4.10
N GLU A 48 76.80 -6.36 -3.15
CA GLU A 48 76.15 -6.97 -1.98
C GLU A 48 75.63 -5.89 -1.02
N ASP A 49 76.43 -4.85 -0.77
CA ASP A 49 76.03 -3.72 0.08
C ASP A 49 74.89 -2.91 -0.56
N GLN A 50 74.90 -2.75 -1.89
CA GLN A 50 73.78 -2.11 -2.60
C GLN A 50 72.48 -2.93 -2.49
N LYS A 51 72.57 -4.26 -2.49
CA LYS A 51 71.40 -5.14 -2.29
C LYS A 51 70.84 -4.98 -0.87
N LYS A 52 71.69 -4.95 0.16
CA LYS A 52 71.27 -4.71 1.54
C LYS A 52 70.65 -3.32 1.72
N ALA A 53 71.20 -2.30 1.06
CA ALA A 53 70.63 -0.96 1.05
C ALA A 53 69.20 -0.96 0.46
N ALA A 54 68.99 -1.65 -0.67
CA ALA A 54 67.67 -1.79 -1.27
C ALA A 54 66.68 -2.56 -0.37
N GLU A 55 67.14 -3.63 0.29
CA GLU A 55 66.32 -4.37 1.26
C GLU A 55 65.90 -3.50 2.46
N ASN A 56 66.81 -2.67 2.98
CA ASN A 56 66.52 -1.74 4.07
C ASN A 56 65.60 -0.59 3.64
N LEU A 57 65.73 -0.09 2.40
CA LEU A 57 64.78 0.88 1.84
C LEU A 57 63.36 0.29 1.72
N ASN A 58 63.23 -0.95 1.27
CA ASN A 58 61.92 -1.61 1.17
C ASN A 58 61.27 -1.76 2.55
N LYS A 59 62.05 -2.19 3.57
CA LYS A 59 61.56 -2.26 4.96
C LYS A 59 61.18 -0.88 5.50
N ALA A 60 61.92 0.17 5.14
CA ALA A 60 61.55 1.53 5.53
C ALA A 60 60.23 1.99 4.92
N ILE A 61 59.97 1.65 3.64
CA ILE A 61 58.69 1.97 2.97
C ILE A 61 57.52 1.25 3.66
N GLU A 62 57.68 -0.04 3.96
CA GLU A 62 56.67 -0.84 4.67
C GLU A 62 56.36 -0.25 6.06
N LYS A 63 57.40 0.13 6.81
CA LYS A 63 57.26 0.74 8.14
C LYS A 63 56.67 2.15 8.12
N LEU A 64 56.89 2.92 7.05
CA LEU A 64 56.21 4.21 6.85
C LEU A 64 54.71 4.03 6.56
N GLN A 65 54.32 2.96 5.86
CA GLN A 65 52.91 2.62 5.65
C GLN A 65 52.25 2.16 6.96
N GLU A 66 52.94 1.36 7.77
CA GLU A 66 52.48 0.96 9.10
C GLU A 66 52.32 2.17 10.04
N ALA A 67 53.32 3.07 10.07
CA ALA A 67 53.25 4.32 10.82
C ALA A 67 52.06 5.20 10.42
N GLN A 68 51.77 5.28 9.12
CA GLN A 68 50.62 6.01 8.61
C GLN A 68 49.30 5.43 9.13
N ASN A 69 49.20 4.10 9.26
CA ASN A 69 48.04 3.42 9.86
C ASN A 69 47.99 3.52 11.38
N GLU A 70 49.14 3.63 12.07
CA GLU A 70 49.23 3.85 13.52
C GLU A 70 48.86 5.27 13.94
N SER A 71 48.94 6.25 13.03
CA SER A 71 48.58 7.66 13.28
C SER A 71 47.07 7.93 13.35
N ILE A 72 46.24 6.93 13.06
CA ILE A 72 44.78 7.01 13.15
C ILE A 72 44.38 6.69 14.58
N ASP A 73 43.77 7.64 15.28
CA ASP A 73 43.22 7.45 16.63
C ASP A 73 42.29 6.21 16.63
N GLU A 74 42.32 5.39 17.69
CA GLU A 74 41.41 4.24 17.87
C GLU A 74 39.94 4.66 17.72
N LYS A 75 39.62 5.92 18.06
CA LYS A 75 38.31 6.52 17.83
C LYS A 75 37.98 6.72 16.35
N ASP A 76 38.95 7.13 15.54
CA ASP A 76 38.79 7.31 14.11
C ASP A 76 38.74 5.96 13.38
N ARG A 77 39.50 4.95 13.83
CA ARG A 77 39.41 3.59 13.28
C ARG A 77 38.01 3.00 13.46
N ARG A 78 37.42 3.14 14.67
CA ARG A 78 36.03 2.73 14.92
C ARG A 78 35.02 3.49 14.05
N LYS A 79 35.25 4.79 13.83
CA LYS A 79 34.41 5.60 12.95
C LYS A 79 34.46 5.09 11.51
N PHE A 80 35.65 4.73 11.00
CA PHE A 80 35.76 4.13 9.66
C PHE A 80 35.09 2.76 9.55
N GLU A 81 35.25 1.90 10.56
CA GLU A 81 34.56 0.59 10.61
C GLU A 81 33.03 0.76 10.58
N GLU A 82 32.48 1.73 11.34
CA GLU A 82 31.05 2.04 11.35
C GLU A 82 30.58 2.59 9.99
N LEU A 83 31.35 3.49 9.38
CA LEU A 83 31.02 4.03 8.06
C LEU A 83 31.09 2.95 6.97
N GLU A 84 32.04 2.02 7.02
CA GLU A 84 32.10 0.88 6.08
C GLU A 84 30.90 -0.06 6.23
N GLU A 85 30.50 -0.38 7.47
CA GLU A 85 29.31 -1.19 7.71
C GLU A 85 28.04 -0.50 7.20
N ARG A 86 27.90 0.81 7.45
CA ARG A 86 26.79 1.62 6.93
C ARG A 86 26.79 1.66 5.40
N GLN A 87 27.95 1.79 4.76
CA GLN A 87 28.08 1.77 3.31
C GLN A 87 27.57 0.45 2.72
N LYS A 88 27.90 -0.68 3.35
CA LYS A 88 27.45 -2.01 2.94
C LYS A 88 25.93 -2.18 3.09
N ASN A 89 25.34 -1.66 4.17
CA ASN A 89 23.89 -1.71 4.38
C ASN A 89 23.14 -0.87 3.33
N LEU A 90 23.64 0.33 3.01
CA LEU A 90 23.07 1.19 1.97
C LEU A 90 23.08 0.51 0.59
N GLU A 91 24.14 -0.23 0.28
CA GLU A 91 24.23 -1.00 -0.97
C GLU A 91 23.26 -2.18 -1.01
N GLN A 92 23.08 -2.88 0.11
CA GLN A 92 22.08 -3.94 0.21
C GLN A 92 20.66 -3.39 0.00
N GLN A 93 20.34 -2.24 0.60
CA GLN A 93 19.05 -1.58 0.39
C GLN A 93 18.85 -1.16 -1.06
N LEU A 94 19.89 -0.61 -1.71
CA LEU A 94 19.84 -0.25 -3.13
C LEU A 94 19.62 -1.49 -4.03
N ASP A 95 20.30 -2.60 -3.73
CA ASP A 95 20.15 -3.86 -4.47
C ASP A 95 18.77 -4.48 -4.27
N GLU A 96 18.22 -4.45 -3.05
CA GLU A 96 16.85 -4.88 -2.78
C GLU A 96 15.84 -4.03 -3.54
N PHE A 97 16.03 -2.71 -3.56
CA PHE A 97 15.18 -1.80 -4.31
C PHE A 97 15.25 -2.05 -5.82
N ASN A 98 16.44 -2.36 -6.37
CA ASN A 98 16.58 -2.64 -7.82
C ASN A 98 16.02 -4.00 -8.26
N LYS A 99 15.71 -4.92 -7.33
CA LYS A 99 15.12 -6.22 -7.66
C LYS A 99 13.65 -6.13 -8.01
N ASP A 100 12.94 -5.11 -7.53
CA ASP A 100 11.53 -4.93 -7.85
C ASP A 100 11.38 -4.23 -9.22
N PRO A 101 10.76 -4.89 -10.23
CA PRO A 101 10.54 -4.29 -11.54
C PRO A 101 9.70 -3.00 -11.49
N GLN A 102 8.77 -2.87 -10.54
CA GLN A 102 7.89 -1.70 -10.39
C GLN A 102 8.71 -0.44 -10.11
N ASN A 103 9.85 -0.59 -9.43
CA ASN A 103 10.73 0.52 -9.06
C ASN A 103 11.41 1.18 -10.27
N SER A 104 11.47 0.47 -11.39
CA SER A 104 12.08 0.95 -12.63
C SER A 104 11.11 1.71 -13.55
N GLU A 105 9.81 1.62 -13.28
CA GLU A 105 8.74 2.28 -14.05
C GLU A 105 8.51 3.73 -13.57
N ASN A 106 8.72 4.00 -12.27
CA ASN A 106 8.63 5.35 -11.70
C ASN A 106 9.85 6.23 -12.05
N GLN A 107 9.63 7.32 -12.79
CA GLN A 107 10.72 8.22 -13.20
C GLN A 107 11.37 8.98 -12.03
N GLN A 108 10.59 9.35 -11.01
CA GLN A 108 11.10 10.08 -9.84
C GLN A 108 11.93 9.17 -8.95
N ALA A 109 11.44 7.97 -8.64
CA ALA A 109 12.19 6.96 -7.89
C ALA A 109 13.48 6.58 -8.61
N LYS A 110 13.41 6.36 -9.94
CA LYS A 110 14.60 6.09 -10.76
C LYS A 110 15.66 7.19 -10.68
N LYS A 111 15.24 8.46 -10.69
CA LYS A 111 16.15 9.60 -10.56
C LYS A 111 16.79 9.63 -9.16
N ALA A 112 15.99 9.44 -8.11
CA ALA A 112 16.46 9.40 -6.74
C ALA A 112 17.45 8.23 -6.50
N LEU A 113 17.18 7.03 -7.04
CA LEU A 113 18.11 5.89 -7.00
C LEU A 113 19.44 6.18 -7.70
N GLN A 114 19.41 6.83 -8.86
CA GLN A 114 20.64 7.22 -9.57
C GLN A 114 21.47 8.23 -8.77
N GLU A 115 20.81 9.15 -8.07
CA GLU A 115 21.47 10.10 -7.18
C GLU A 115 22.04 9.38 -5.94
N ALA A 116 21.29 8.45 -5.33
CA ALA A 116 21.76 7.62 -4.22
C ALA A 116 23.00 6.82 -4.60
N GLN A 117 22.99 6.15 -5.76
CA GLN A 117 24.14 5.38 -6.28
C GLN A 117 25.37 6.26 -6.50
N ARG A 118 25.20 7.51 -6.96
CA ARG A 118 26.31 8.46 -7.13
C ARG A 118 26.91 8.88 -5.79
N SER A 119 26.07 9.16 -4.79
CA SER A 119 26.52 9.52 -3.45
C SER A 119 27.23 8.36 -2.76
N MET A 120 26.71 7.13 -2.86
CA MET A 120 27.38 5.92 -2.36
C MET A 120 28.76 5.70 -3.01
N LYS A 121 28.88 5.95 -4.32
CA LYS A 121 30.17 5.85 -5.02
C LYS A 121 31.18 6.86 -4.47
N LYS A 122 30.76 8.10 -4.23
CA LYS A 122 31.61 9.13 -3.62
C LYS A 122 31.99 8.80 -2.18
N ALA A 123 31.04 8.30 -1.39
CA ALA A 123 31.32 7.84 -0.04
C ALA A 123 32.41 6.76 0.00
N ARG A 124 32.39 5.79 -0.93
CA ARG A 124 33.49 4.81 -1.08
C ARG A 124 34.82 5.46 -1.46
N GLU A 125 34.81 6.45 -2.35
CA GLU A 125 36.02 7.18 -2.75
C GLU A 125 36.61 7.97 -1.57
N ASP A 126 35.76 8.56 -0.72
CA ASP A 126 36.18 9.34 0.44
C ASP A 126 36.66 8.44 1.59
N LEU A 127 36.00 7.30 1.82
CA LEU A 127 36.50 6.24 2.71
C LEU A 127 37.90 5.75 2.28
N SER A 128 38.11 5.53 0.97
CA SER A 128 39.42 5.13 0.44
C SER A 128 40.50 6.19 0.60
N LYS A 129 40.13 7.47 0.71
CA LYS A 129 41.05 8.60 0.97
C LYS A 129 41.21 8.91 2.46
N GLN A 130 40.59 8.10 3.33
CA GLN A 130 40.53 8.35 4.78
C GLN A 130 39.87 9.71 5.11
N ASP A 131 38.91 10.15 4.31
CA ASP A 131 38.06 11.31 4.60
C ASP A 131 36.73 10.85 5.23
N SER A 132 36.74 10.71 6.56
CA SER A 132 35.55 10.26 7.31
C SER A 132 34.40 11.27 7.27
N SER A 133 34.70 12.56 7.10
CA SER A 133 33.66 13.61 7.10
C SER A 133 32.96 13.68 5.74
N GLY A 134 33.71 13.60 4.64
CA GLY A 134 33.15 13.50 3.29
C GLY A 134 32.34 12.21 3.11
N ALA A 135 32.85 11.08 3.59
CA ALA A 135 32.14 9.80 3.56
C ALA A 135 30.80 9.85 4.31
N GLU A 136 30.77 10.42 5.51
CA GLU A 136 29.55 10.55 6.32
C GLU A 136 28.51 11.44 5.64
N GLU A 137 28.92 12.55 5.03
CA GLU A 137 28.03 13.46 4.31
C GLU A 137 27.41 12.78 3.07
N GLU A 138 28.22 12.08 2.27
CA GLU A 138 27.75 11.40 1.07
C GLU A 138 26.88 10.17 1.39
N GLN A 139 27.15 9.47 2.51
CA GLN A 139 26.25 8.41 3.01
C GLN A 139 24.90 8.96 3.43
N LYS A 140 24.87 10.09 4.13
CA LYS A 140 23.61 10.75 4.51
C LYS A 140 22.81 11.17 3.28
N LYS A 141 23.47 11.75 2.27
CA LYS A 141 22.81 12.07 0.98
C LYS A 141 22.27 10.82 0.29
N ALA A 142 23.01 9.70 0.34
CA ALA A 142 22.54 8.45 -0.24
C ALA A 142 21.28 7.93 0.46
N GLU A 143 21.24 7.98 1.80
CA GLU A 143 20.09 7.59 2.60
C GLU A 143 18.87 8.47 2.32
N GLU A 144 19.03 9.80 2.31
CA GLU A 144 17.96 10.75 1.96
C GLU A 144 17.38 10.43 0.58
N LYS A 145 18.23 10.08 -0.40
CA LYS A 145 17.80 9.74 -1.76
C LYS A 145 17.11 8.38 -1.87
N LEU A 146 17.52 7.39 -1.07
CA LEU A 146 16.78 6.13 -0.96
C LEU A 146 15.40 6.35 -0.35
N GLN A 147 15.30 7.23 0.65
CA GLN A 147 14.02 7.59 1.26
C GLN A 147 13.11 8.34 0.27
N GLU A 148 13.64 9.31 -0.48
CA GLU A 148 12.90 9.99 -1.56
C GLU A 148 12.40 8.98 -2.61
N ALA A 149 13.20 7.99 -2.97
CA ALA A 149 12.79 6.95 -3.92
C ALA A 149 11.64 6.10 -3.38
N ALA A 150 11.71 5.69 -2.10
CA ALA A 150 10.65 4.94 -1.45
C ALA A 150 9.34 5.74 -1.36
N GLN A 151 9.42 7.03 -1.01
CA GLN A 151 8.27 7.92 -0.96
C GLN A 151 7.61 8.11 -2.34
N ALA A 152 8.41 8.31 -3.39
CA ALA A 152 7.88 8.47 -4.75
C ALA A 152 7.11 7.23 -5.24
N LEU A 153 7.55 6.03 -4.84
CA LEU A 153 6.83 4.79 -5.15
C LEU A 153 5.57 4.62 -4.31
N GLU A 154 5.63 4.98 -3.03
CA GLU A 154 4.46 4.95 -2.15
C GLU A 154 3.37 5.91 -2.67
N GLU A 155 3.74 7.11 -3.10
CA GLU A 155 2.83 8.07 -3.73
C GLU A 155 2.22 7.52 -5.03
N GLU A 156 3.02 6.90 -5.91
CA GLU A 156 2.50 6.30 -7.14
C GLU A 156 1.59 5.10 -6.87
N LEU A 157 1.95 4.25 -5.90
CA LEU A 157 1.11 3.13 -5.48
C LEU A 157 -0.22 3.63 -4.92
N ASN A 158 -0.19 4.67 -4.09
CA ASN A 158 -1.40 5.29 -3.55
C ASN A 158 -2.26 5.90 -4.66
N GLN A 159 -1.67 6.60 -5.63
CA GLN A 159 -2.38 7.11 -6.79
C GLN A 159 -2.97 5.98 -7.66
N TYR A 160 -2.23 4.89 -7.86
CA TYR A 160 -2.69 3.73 -8.60
C TYR A 160 -3.87 3.05 -7.91
N VAL A 161 -3.77 2.81 -6.61
CA VAL A 161 -4.84 2.24 -5.77
C VAL A 161 -6.07 3.14 -5.86
N GLN A 162 -5.92 4.45 -5.64
CA GLN A 162 -7.02 5.42 -5.79
C GLN A 162 -7.66 5.39 -7.18
N SER A 163 -6.86 5.32 -8.25
CA SER A 163 -7.40 5.22 -9.60
C SER A 163 -8.18 3.92 -9.84
N GLN A 164 -7.72 2.80 -9.29
CA GLN A 164 -8.44 1.52 -9.37
C GLN A 164 -9.75 1.57 -8.58
N GLN A 165 -9.75 2.22 -7.41
CA GLN A 165 -10.96 2.47 -6.61
C GLN A 165 -12.00 3.26 -7.40
N GLU A 166 -11.58 4.38 -8.00
CA GLU A 166 -12.48 5.23 -8.79
C GLU A 166 -13.08 4.47 -9.99
N GLN A 167 -12.26 3.68 -10.70
CA GLN A 167 -12.74 2.85 -11.82
C GLN A 167 -13.76 1.81 -11.37
N MET A 168 -13.50 1.13 -10.24
CA MET A 168 -14.44 0.16 -9.69
C MET A 168 -15.75 0.82 -9.25
N LEU A 169 -15.70 1.98 -8.58
CA LEU A 169 -16.90 2.71 -8.18
C LEU A 169 -17.74 3.15 -9.37
N VAL A 170 -17.10 3.56 -10.48
CA VAL A 170 -17.80 3.85 -11.74
C VAL A 170 -18.52 2.60 -12.25
N GLN A 171 -17.85 1.46 -12.28
CA GLN A 171 -18.45 0.21 -12.75
C GLN A 171 -19.64 -0.22 -11.88
N VAL A 172 -19.52 -0.10 -10.56
CA VAL A 172 -20.59 -0.41 -9.62
C VAL A 172 -21.78 0.54 -9.83
N GLU A 173 -21.54 1.84 -10.01
CA GLU A 173 -22.59 2.82 -10.29
C GLU A 173 -23.35 2.50 -11.58
N GLU A 174 -22.64 2.20 -12.67
CA GLU A 174 -23.24 1.84 -13.95
C GLU A 174 -24.10 0.58 -13.84
N ASN A 175 -23.60 -0.45 -13.14
CA ASN A 175 -24.34 -1.66 -12.89
C ASN A 175 -25.60 -1.39 -12.07
N LEU A 176 -25.50 -0.61 -10.98
CA LEU A 176 -26.65 -0.23 -10.16
C LEU A 176 -27.70 0.54 -10.96
N LYS A 177 -27.29 1.47 -11.84
CA LYS A 177 -28.19 2.21 -12.74
C LYS A 177 -28.93 1.28 -13.68
N LEU A 178 -28.21 0.35 -14.33
CA LEU A 178 -28.80 -0.63 -15.22
C LEU A 178 -29.77 -1.57 -14.48
N MET A 179 -29.37 -2.06 -13.31
CA MET A 179 -30.21 -2.91 -12.46
C MET A 179 -31.50 -2.21 -12.05
N LYS A 180 -31.40 -0.96 -11.59
CA LYS A 180 -32.56 -0.16 -11.19
C LYS A 180 -33.51 0.07 -12.36
N GLN A 181 -32.99 0.42 -13.53
CA GLN A 181 -33.80 0.59 -14.72
C GLN A 181 -34.55 -0.70 -15.08
N LYS A 182 -33.84 -1.83 -15.16
CA LYS A 182 -34.47 -3.12 -15.46
C LYS A 182 -35.50 -3.52 -14.40
N GLN A 183 -35.22 -3.28 -13.12
CA GLN A 183 -36.17 -3.61 -12.06
C GLN A 183 -37.43 -2.75 -12.11
N LEU A 184 -37.34 -1.48 -12.52
CA LEU A 184 -38.51 -0.63 -12.79
C LEU A 184 -39.36 -1.21 -13.91
N GLU A 185 -38.75 -1.57 -15.04
CA GLU A 185 -39.44 -2.19 -16.19
C GLU A 185 -40.12 -3.52 -15.78
N VAL A 186 -39.41 -4.36 -15.03
CA VAL A 186 -39.93 -5.63 -14.51
C VAL A 186 -41.11 -5.40 -13.56
N ASN A 187 -41.02 -4.41 -12.66
CA ASN A 187 -42.12 -4.09 -11.74
C ASN A 187 -43.37 -3.60 -12.49
N ASP A 188 -43.20 -2.75 -13.50
CA ASP A 188 -44.30 -2.28 -14.35
C ASP A 188 -44.96 -3.45 -15.11
N ASP A 189 -44.16 -4.36 -15.67
CA ASP A 189 -44.65 -5.59 -16.32
C ASP A 189 -45.39 -6.50 -15.32
N THR A 190 -44.94 -6.60 -14.06
CA THR A 190 -45.65 -7.33 -12.99
C THR A 190 -47.02 -6.74 -12.72
N VAL A 191 -47.11 -5.41 -12.57
CA VAL A 191 -48.38 -4.70 -12.29
C VAL A 191 -49.38 -4.89 -13.43
N ASP A 192 -48.94 -4.76 -14.68
CA ASP A 192 -49.79 -4.97 -15.85
C ASP A 192 -50.25 -6.43 -15.97
N LEU A 193 -49.37 -7.40 -15.70
CA LEU A 193 -49.72 -8.81 -15.72
C LEU A 193 -50.73 -9.17 -14.62
N ASP A 194 -50.56 -8.66 -13.40
CA ASP A 194 -51.50 -8.83 -12.30
C ASP A 194 -52.88 -8.27 -12.64
N LEU A 195 -52.93 -7.04 -13.19
CA LEU A 195 -54.18 -6.43 -13.62
C LEU A 195 -54.93 -7.31 -14.63
N LYS A 196 -54.22 -7.84 -15.63
CA LYS A 196 -54.80 -8.74 -16.64
C LYS A 196 -55.29 -10.06 -16.04
N VAL A 197 -54.56 -10.62 -15.10
CA VAL A 197 -54.95 -11.85 -14.39
C VAL A 197 -56.21 -11.58 -13.56
N ARG A 198 -56.28 -10.48 -12.81
CA ARG A 198 -57.46 -10.10 -11.99
C ARG A 198 -58.70 -9.82 -12.84
N GLN A 199 -58.56 -9.09 -13.95
CA GLN A 199 -59.67 -8.80 -14.86
C GLN A 199 -60.27 -10.07 -15.46
N ARG A 200 -59.43 -11.08 -15.71
CA ARG A 200 -59.84 -12.34 -16.29
C ARG A 200 -60.35 -13.35 -15.25
N GLY A 201 -59.78 -13.32 -14.05
CA GLY A 201 -60.05 -14.27 -12.97
C GLY A 201 -59.29 -15.59 -13.05
N ASP A 202 -58.48 -15.83 -14.09
CA ASP A 202 -57.68 -17.05 -14.25
C ASP A 202 -56.41 -16.87 -15.12
N TRP A 203 -55.49 -17.85 -15.04
CA TRP A 203 -54.26 -17.91 -15.83
C TRP A 203 -54.45 -18.69 -17.14
N ASN A 204 -54.59 -17.98 -18.26
CA ASN A 204 -54.63 -18.60 -19.58
C ASN A 204 -53.22 -18.85 -20.17
N ARG A 205 -53.16 -19.46 -21.36
CA ARG A 205 -51.90 -19.73 -22.05
C ARG A 205 -51.09 -18.47 -22.37
N ALA A 206 -51.73 -17.38 -22.79
CA ALA A 206 -51.05 -16.13 -23.14
C ALA A 206 -50.45 -15.43 -21.91
N LEU A 207 -51.18 -15.37 -20.81
CA LEU A 207 -50.72 -14.82 -19.52
C LEU A 207 -49.58 -15.67 -18.96
N LYS A 208 -49.67 -17.01 -19.03
CA LYS A 208 -48.55 -17.89 -18.65
C LYS A 208 -47.29 -17.65 -19.50
N THR A 209 -47.45 -17.30 -20.78
CA THR A 209 -46.30 -16.89 -21.61
C THR A 209 -45.72 -15.55 -21.16
N GLN A 210 -46.57 -14.58 -20.78
CA GLN A 210 -46.12 -13.30 -20.21
C GLN A 210 -45.41 -13.50 -18.86
N GLY A 211 -45.93 -14.35 -17.97
CA GLY A 211 -45.26 -14.70 -16.71
C GLY A 211 -43.89 -15.35 -16.92
N LYS A 212 -43.74 -16.20 -17.94
CA LYS A 212 -42.41 -16.75 -18.31
C LYS A 212 -41.45 -15.70 -18.85
N LYS A 213 -41.94 -14.67 -19.56
CA LYS A 213 -41.11 -13.53 -19.97
C LYS A 213 -40.69 -12.74 -18.73
N LEU A 214 -41.65 -12.37 -17.88
CA LEU A 214 -41.40 -11.65 -16.63
C LEU A 214 -40.36 -12.34 -15.76
N TYR A 215 -40.44 -13.67 -15.61
CA TYR A 215 -39.44 -14.45 -14.89
C TYR A 215 -38.03 -14.28 -15.46
N ARG A 216 -37.88 -14.35 -16.80
CA ARG A 216 -36.57 -14.18 -17.46
C ARG A 216 -36.03 -12.77 -17.27
N ASP A 217 -36.88 -11.77 -17.38
CA ASP A 217 -36.47 -10.37 -17.19
C ASP A 217 -36.04 -10.14 -15.72
N GLN A 218 -36.76 -10.72 -14.77
CA GLN A 218 -36.38 -10.71 -13.35
C GLN A 218 -35.07 -11.48 -13.08
N GLU A 219 -34.83 -12.58 -13.79
CA GLU A 219 -33.59 -13.36 -13.72
C GLU A 219 -32.39 -12.56 -14.24
N GLU A 220 -32.58 -11.72 -15.26
CA GLU A 220 -31.54 -10.81 -15.74
C GLU A 220 -31.15 -9.76 -14.68
N VAL A 221 -32.13 -9.22 -13.93
CA VAL A 221 -31.82 -8.33 -12.80
C VAL A 221 -31.01 -9.07 -11.74
N LYS A 222 -31.39 -10.31 -11.43
CA LYS A 222 -30.66 -11.15 -10.46
C LYS A 222 -29.22 -11.44 -10.89
N LYS A 223 -28.98 -11.72 -12.18
CA LYS A 223 -27.63 -11.92 -12.73
C LYS A 223 -26.77 -10.67 -12.59
N ALA A 224 -27.31 -9.51 -12.93
CA ALA A 224 -26.61 -8.24 -12.73
C ALA A 224 -26.30 -7.96 -11.24
N ALA A 225 -27.20 -8.38 -10.33
CA ALA A 225 -26.97 -8.31 -8.89
C ALA A 225 -25.85 -9.25 -8.42
N ASP A 226 -25.71 -10.45 -8.99
CA ASP A 226 -24.61 -11.36 -8.70
C ASP A 226 -23.26 -10.81 -9.16
N GLU A 227 -23.21 -10.29 -10.39
CA GLU A 227 -22.00 -9.66 -10.95
C GLU A 227 -21.55 -8.46 -10.12
N THR A 228 -22.50 -7.61 -9.71
CA THR A 228 -22.21 -6.46 -8.85
C THR A 228 -21.76 -6.89 -7.46
N LEU A 229 -22.35 -7.93 -6.89
CA LEU A 229 -21.93 -8.47 -5.60
C LEU A 229 -20.48 -8.99 -5.65
N GLU A 230 -20.10 -9.68 -6.72
CA GLU A 230 -18.74 -10.21 -6.86
C GLU A 230 -17.69 -9.10 -7.04
N ALA A 231 -18.03 -8.06 -7.81
CA ALA A 231 -17.21 -6.86 -7.92
C ALA A 231 -17.02 -6.19 -6.55
N LEU A 232 -18.09 -6.12 -5.75
CA LEU A 232 -18.04 -5.54 -4.40
C LEU A 232 -17.20 -6.37 -3.41
N LYS A 233 -17.25 -7.70 -3.51
CA LYS A 233 -16.41 -8.58 -2.68
C LYS A 233 -14.94 -8.44 -3.03
N THR A 234 -14.62 -8.39 -4.32
CA THR A 234 -13.25 -8.24 -4.82
C THR A 234 -12.62 -6.94 -4.34
N GLY A 235 -13.40 -5.85 -4.25
CA GLY A 235 -12.92 -4.56 -3.77
C GLY A 235 -13.01 -4.33 -2.26
N ASN A 236 -13.36 -5.33 -1.45
CA ASN A 236 -13.46 -5.24 0.02
C ASN A 236 -14.40 -4.13 0.53
N TYR A 237 -15.59 -3.99 -0.08
CA TYR A 237 -16.59 -2.99 0.32
C TYR A 237 -17.61 -3.57 1.31
N GLY A 238 -17.29 -3.62 2.60
CA GLY A 238 -18.09 -4.33 3.60
C GLY A 238 -19.57 -3.92 3.65
N GLY A 239 -19.83 -2.61 3.79
CA GLY A 239 -21.20 -2.09 3.91
C GLY A 239 -22.03 -2.23 2.63
N PHE A 240 -21.42 -2.01 1.47
CA PHE A 240 -22.07 -2.15 0.17
C PHE A 240 -22.31 -3.62 -0.19
N THR A 241 -21.35 -4.50 0.08
CA THR A 241 -21.47 -5.95 -0.13
C THR A 241 -22.68 -6.48 0.63
N ARG A 242 -22.82 -6.14 1.91
CA ARG A 242 -23.95 -6.61 2.74
C ARG A 242 -25.31 -6.13 2.23
N ASN A 243 -25.41 -4.88 1.78
CA ASN A 243 -26.64 -4.37 1.17
C ASN A 243 -26.99 -5.11 -0.12
N MET A 244 -26.00 -5.37 -0.97
CA MET A 244 -26.19 -6.15 -2.19
C MET A 244 -26.58 -7.61 -1.88
N GLU A 245 -26.11 -8.20 -0.78
CA GLU A 245 -26.57 -9.52 -0.32
C GLU A 245 -28.04 -9.52 0.10
N LEU A 246 -28.52 -8.46 0.77
CA LEU A 246 -29.94 -8.32 1.09
C LEU A 246 -30.79 -8.18 -0.17
N ILE A 247 -30.36 -7.36 -1.13
CA ILE A 247 -31.00 -7.24 -2.45
C ILE A 247 -31.08 -8.60 -3.16
N ASN A 248 -29.96 -9.34 -3.18
CA ASN A 248 -29.91 -10.68 -3.80
C ASN A 248 -30.89 -11.67 -3.15
N LYS A 249 -31.04 -11.65 -1.82
CA LYS A 249 -32.02 -12.50 -1.11
C LYS A 249 -33.45 -12.15 -1.51
N LEU A 250 -33.81 -10.86 -1.61
CA LEU A 250 -35.12 -10.44 -2.11
C LEU A 250 -35.36 -10.87 -3.55
N LEU A 251 -34.38 -10.70 -4.42
CA LEU A 251 -34.49 -11.10 -5.83
C LEU A 251 -34.73 -12.61 -6.00
N ILE A 252 -34.12 -13.45 -5.16
CA ILE A 252 -34.39 -14.90 -5.13
C ILE A 252 -35.84 -15.17 -4.72
N GLN A 253 -36.34 -14.47 -3.69
CA GLN A 253 -37.74 -14.60 -3.25
C GLN A 253 -38.72 -14.20 -4.36
N ILE A 254 -38.47 -13.07 -5.02
CA ILE A 254 -39.29 -12.56 -6.13
C ILE A 254 -39.29 -13.56 -7.30
N LEU A 255 -38.15 -14.14 -7.66
CA LEU A 255 -38.08 -15.18 -8.68
C LEU A 255 -38.97 -16.38 -8.35
N GLY A 256 -38.96 -16.83 -7.09
CA GLY A 256 -39.83 -17.92 -6.63
C GLY A 256 -41.32 -17.57 -6.72
N GLN A 257 -41.69 -16.33 -6.37
CA GLN A 257 -43.07 -15.84 -6.51
C GLN A 257 -43.51 -15.82 -7.98
N VAL A 258 -42.71 -15.20 -8.85
CA VAL A 258 -43.03 -15.09 -10.28
C VAL A 258 -43.10 -16.47 -10.95
N GLU A 259 -42.22 -17.41 -10.60
CA GLU A 259 -42.29 -18.81 -11.05
C GLU A 259 -43.59 -19.50 -10.58
N GLY A 260 -44.03 -19.20 -9.36
CA GLY A 260 -45.31 -19.63 -8.79
C GLY A 260 -46.54 -18.98 -9.44
N ASN A 261 -46.36 -18.03 -10.37
CA ASN A 261 -47.41 -17.16 -10.91
C ASN A 261 -48.06 -16.25 -9.85
N GLU A 262 -47.29 -15.91 -8.81
CA GLU A 262 -47.62 -14.88 -7.84
C GLU A 262 -47.06 -13.56 -8.35
N VAL A 263 -47.95 -12.70 -8.87
CA VAL A 263 -47.62 -11.36 -9.39
C VAL A 263 -48.39 -10.26 -8.66
N GLY A 264 -49.04 -10.62 -7.56
CA GLY A 264 -49.92 -9.73 -6.82
C GLY A 264 -49.15 -8.68 -6.00
N GLU A 265 -49.88 -8.00 -5.12
CA GLU A 265 -49.38 -6.89 -4.32
C GLU A 265 -48.11 -7.24 -3.52
N GLY A 266 -48.02 -8.45 -2.95
CA GLY A 266 -46.82 -8.88 -2.22
C GLY A 266 -45.56 -8.89 -3.08
N THR A 267 -45.65 -9.36 -4.33
CA THR A 267 -44.52 -9.39 -5.29
C THR A 267 -44.13 -7.99 -5.73
N GLN A 268 -45.13 -7.13 -5.99
CA GLN A 268 -44.90 -5.74 -6.39
C GLN A 268 -44.23 -4.94 -5.27
N LEU A 269 -44.62 -5.17 -4.01
CA LEU A 269 -43.99 -4.53 -2.84
C LEU A 269 -42.53 -5.00 -2.66
N ASP A 270 -42.27 -6.29 -2.84
CA ASP A 270 -40.91 -6.83 -2.78
C ASP A 270 -40.02 -6.25 -3.91
N GLN A 271 -40.56 -6.11 -5.12
CA GLN A 271 -39.88 -5.47 -6.25
C GLN A 271 -39.64 -3.97 -6.01
N GLY A 272 -40.62 -3.26 -5.44
CA GLY A 272 -40.48 -1.87 -5.01
C GLY A 272 -39.37 -1.69 -3.97
N GLU A 273 -39.27 -2.60 -3.01
CA GLU A 273 -38.22 -2.57 -2.01
C GLU A 273 -36.82 -2.76 -2.61
N VAL A 274 -36.68 -3.61 -3.62
CA VAL A 274 -35.41 -3.72 -4.39
C VAL A 274 -35.07 -2.38 -5.06
N ILE A 275 -36.04 -1.74 -5.70
CA ILE A 275 -35.83 -0.43 -6.37
C ILE A 275 -35.36 0.62 -5.38
N GLU A 276 -35.98 0.70 -4.21
CA GLU A 276 -35.59 1.64 -3.14
C GLU A 276 -34.16 1.36 -2.63
N LYS A 277 -33.81 0.09 -2.40
CA LYS A 277 -32.47 -0.29 -1.94
C LYS A 277 -31.41 0.03 -3.00
N LEU A 278 -31.71 -0.23 -4.28
CA LEU A 278 -30.83 0.15 -5.39
C LEU A 278 -30.64 1.67 -5.49
N ASP A 279 -31.70 2.45 -5.27
CA ASP A 279 -31.62 3.92 -5.24
C ASP A 279 -30.73 4.42 -4.11
N ARG A 280 -30.88 3.90 -2.89
CA ARG A 280 -30.04 4.28 -1.75
C ARG A 280 -28.58 3.90 -1.97
N MET A 281 -28.31 2.70 -2.47
CA MET A 281 -26.95 2.30 -2.84
C MET A 281 -26.36 3.22 -3.91
N LEU A 282 -27.14 3.55 -4.94
CA LEU A 282 -26.69 4.44 -6.01
C LEU A 282 -26.34 5.83 -5.48
N ASN A 283 -27.20 6.41 -4.63
CA ASN A 283 -26.96 7.71 -4.01
C ASN A 283 -25.68 7.70 -3.15
N ALA A 284 -25.44 6.60 -2.42
CA ALA A 284 -24.23 6.45 -1.61
C ALA A 284 -22.96 6.34 -2.48
N VAL A 285 -22.97 5.57 -3.57
CA VAL A 285 -21.85 5.50 -4.52
C VAL A 285 -21.59 6.86 -5.18
N GLU A 286 -22.63 7.54 -5.66
CA GLU A 286 -22.49 8.86 -6.27
C GLU A 286 -21.96 9.92 -5.28
N GLY A 287 -22.38 9.84 -4.01
CA GLY A 287 -21.87 10.66 -2.92
C GLY A 287 -20.38 10.44 -2.68
N GLU A 288 -19.95 9.19 -2.62
CA GLU A 288 -18.55 8.82 -2.43
C GLU A 288 -17.68 9.32 -3.59
N ARG A 289 -18.12 9.13 -4.84
CA ARG A 289 -17.42 9.63 -6.03
C ARG A 289 -17.27 11.15 -6.01
N LYS A 290 -18.32 11.89 -5.66
CA LYS A 290 -18.25 13.35 -5.52
C LYS A 290 -17.26 13.77 -4.45
N ARG A 291 -17.13 12.99 -3.37
CA ARG A 291 -16.16 13.30 -2.31
C ARG A 291 -14.73 13.00 -2.73
N LEU A 292 -14.48 11.89 -3.43
CA LEU A 292 -13.16 11.60 -4.01
C LEU A 292 -12.74 12.69 -5.01
N ALA A 293 -13.65 13.10 -5.89
CA ALA A 293 -13.41 14.20 -6.82
C ALA A 293 -13.06 15.52 -6.09
N LYS A 294 -13.78 15.84 -5.00
CA LYS A 294 -13.48 17.03 -4.18
C LYS A 294 -12.14 16.94 -3.45
N LYS A 295 -11.77 15.78 -2.91
CA LYS A 295 -10.45 15.56 -2.29
C LYS A 295 -9.32 15.81 -3.28
N ARG A 296 -9.52 15.39 -4.55
CA ARG A 296 -8.58 15.63 -5.64
C ARG A 296 -8.48 17.10 -6.04
N GLU A 297 -9.61 17.81 -6.12
CA GLU A 297 -9.64 19.24 -6.44
C GLU A 297 -9.08 20.12 -5.32
N GLN A 298 -9.25 19.72 -4.06
CA GLN A 298 -8.78 20.46 -2.90
C GLN A 298 -7.30 20.25 -2.60
N GLY A 299 -6.61 19.38 -3.36
CA GLY A 299 -5.16 19.19 -3.25
C GLY A 299 -4.74 18.92 -1.81
N ASP A 300 -5.26 17.85 -1.22
CA ASP A 300 -5.00 17.55 0.19
C ASP A 300 -3.53 17.14 0.39
N GLN A 301 -2.72 18.14 0.72
CA GLN A 301 -1.53 18.00 1.57
C GLN A 301 -2.03 17.67 2.99
N GLY A 302 -2.41 16.41 3.23
CA GLY A 302 -3.01 15.98 4.48
C GLY A 302 -2.50 14.60 4.89
N ASP A 303 -1.72 14.57 5.97
CA ASP A 303 -1.12 13.40 6.64
C ASP A 303 -0.11 12.55 5.84
N GLN A 304 1.12 13.05 5.79
CA GLN A 304 2.31 12.21 5.70
C GLN A 304 2.35 11.26 6.92
N PRO A 305 2.38 9.93 6.75
CA PRO A 305 2.69 9.03 7.84
C PRO A 305 4.08 9.38 8.42
N PRO A 306 4.28 9.28 9.74
CA PRO A 306 5.63 9.36 10.31
C PRO A 306 6.53 8.32 9.62
N PRO A 307 7.76 8.69 9.22
CA PRO A 307 8.68 7.75 8.59
C PRO A 307 9.02 6.65 9.61
N GLY A 308 8.63 5.39 9.34
CA GLY A 308 9.13 4.24 10.10
C GLY A 308 8.15 3.14 10.53
N GLN A 309 6.91 3.10 10.06
CA GLN A 309 6.05 1.91 10.26
C GLN A 309 5.63 1.34 8.91
N GLY A 310 5.72 0.01 8.80
CA GLY A 310 5.67 -0.75 7.55
C GLY A 310 4.44 -0.47 6.68
N GLN A 311 4.51 -1.01 5.46
CA GLN A 311 3.50 -0.91 4.39
C GLN A 311 2.10 -0.58 4.94
N PRO A 312 1.56 0.62 4.64
CA PRO A 312 0.22 0.96 5.09
C PRO A 312 -0.72 -0.14 4.61
N ALA A 313 -1.52 -0.67 5.53
CA ALA A 313 -2.60 -1.56 5.16
C ALA A 313 -3.45 -0.85 4.10
N PRO A 314 -3.85 -1.52 3.01
CA PRO A 314 -4.61 -0.88 1.94
C PRO A 314 -5.81 -0.17 2.57
N GLU A 315 -5.85 1.17 2.43
CA GLU A 315 -6.97 1.93 2.94
C GLU A 315 -8.26 1.37 2.33
N PRO A 316 -9.33 1.20 3.14
CA PRO A 316 -10.61 0.75 2.62
C PRO A 316 -11.07 1.68 1.49
N LEU A 317 -11.38 1.08 0.35
CA LEU A 317 -11.64 1.75 -0.93
C LEU A 317 -12.87 2.69 -0.91
N VAL A 318 -13.78 2.45 0.03
CA VAL A 318 -14.86 3.36 0.41
C VAL A 318 -14.57 3.83 1.83
N SER A 319 -14.69 5.12 2.06
CA SER A 319 -14.53 5.63 3.42
C SER A 319 -15.55 5.02 4.38
N LYS A 320 -15.11 4.86 5.63
CA LYS A 320 -15.99 4.52 6.74
C LYS A 320 -17.18 5.48 6.86
N LEU A 321 -17.00 6.76 6.48
CA LEU A 321 -18.09 7.74 6.49
C LEU A 321 -19.21 7.37 5.51
N ALA A 322 -18.88 6.99 4.26
CA ALA A 322 -19.90 6.58 3.29
C ALA A 322 -20.58 5.27 3.69
N GLU A 323 -19.85 4.34 4.32
CA GLU A 323 -20.47 3.14 4.90
C GLU A 323 -21.41 3.49 6.06
N MET A 324 -21.04 4.44 6.93
CA MET A 324 -21.90 4.95 8.01
C MET A 324 -23.16 5.63 7.46
N GLU A 325 -23.01 6.47 6.43
CA GLU A 325 -24.13 7.15 5.77
C GLU A 325 -25.10 6.14 5.16
N LEU A 326 -24.59 5.11 4.47
CA LEU A 326 -25.42 4.04 3.92
C LEU A 326 -26.16 3.27 5.04
N ILE A 327 -25.48 2.89 6.12
CA ILE A 327 -26.12 2.19 7.25
C ILE A 327 -27.15 3.08 7.93
N TYR A 328 -26.87 4.38 8.08
CA TYR A 328 -27.80 5.34 8.65
C TYR A 328 -29.09 5.48 7.81
N GLU A 329 -28.96 5.62 6.50
CA GLU A 329 -30.11 5.70 5.60
C GLU A 329 -30.92 4.40 5.56
N GLU A 330 -30.26 3.23 5.57
CA GLU A 330 -30.96 1.94 5.69
C GLU A 330 -31.69 1.79 7.03
N GLN A 331 -31.08 2.22 8.15
CA GLN A 331 -31.70 2.17 9.47
C GLN A 331 -32.94 3.07 9.55
N LYS A 332 -32.88 4.27 8.93
CA LYS A 332 -34.01 5.18 8.85
C LYS A 332 -35.14 4.58 8.02
N ALA A 333 -34.83 4.07 6.82
CA ALA A 333 -35.80 3.42 5.94
C ALA A 333 -36.45 2.19 6.61
N LEU A 334 -35.66 1.35 7.26
CA LEU A 334 -36.18 0.19 7.99
C LEU A 334 -37.05 0.61 9.18
N GLY A 335 -36.67 1.66 9.90
CA GLY A 335 -37.48 2.21 11.00
C GLY A 335 -38.84 2.71 10.55
N GLU A 336 -38.91 3.40 9.40
CA GLU A 336 -40.17 3.81 8.78
C GLU A 336 -41.01 2.61 8.35
N LYS A 337 -40.40 1.58 7.76
CA LYS A 337 -41.08 0.32 7.38
C LYS A 337 -41.65 -0.43 8.58
N ILE A 338 -40.88 -0.54 9.67
CA ILE A 338 -41.34 -1.17 10.91
C ILE A 338 -42.50 -0.40 11.52
N ARG A 339 -42.46 0.94 11.50
CA ARG A 339 -43.56 1.78 11.97
C ARG A 339 -44.82 1.58 11.14
N ASN A 340 -44.72 1.70 9.82
CA ASN A 340 -45.85 1.52 8.91
C ASN A 340 -46.45 0.10 9.02
N LEU A 341 -45.58 -0.90 9.21
CA LEU A 341 -45.99 -2.27 9.47
C LEU A 341 -46.76 -2.39 10.79
N GLY A 342 -46.27 -1.75 11.85
CA GLY A 342 -46.97 -1.66 13.14
C GLY A 342 -48.36 -1.06 12.99
N ASP A 343 -48.46 0.12 12.37
CA ASP A 343 -49.72 0.84 12.16
C ASP A 343 -50.72 0.01 11.33
N SER A 344 -50.24 -0.65 10.27
CA SER A 344 -51.09 -1.51 9.40
C SER A 344 -51.48 -2.82 10.09
N ALA A 345 -50.66 -3.31 11.01
CA ALA A 345 -50.88 -4.53 11.76
C ALA A 345 -51.83 -4.35 12.95
N GLU A 346 -52.01 -3.12 13.45
CA GLU A 346 -52.95 -2.81 14.55
C GLU A 346 -54.40 -3.21 14.22
N GLU A 347 -54.75 -3.27 12.93
CA GLU A 347 -56.07 -3.71 12.45
C GLU A 347 -56.28 -5.23 12.60
N TYR A 348 -55.24 -6.00 12.91
CA TYR A 348 -55.29 -7.46 13.00
C TYR A 348 -54.98 -7.94 14.43
N ASN A 349 -55.84 -8.83 14.96
CA ASN A 349 -55.50 -9.58 16.16
C ASN A 349 -54.28 -10.49 15.91
N ARG A 350 -53.43 -10.67 16.93
CA ARG A 350 -52.19 -11.46 16.88
C ARG A 350 -52.39 -12.89 16.35
N ASP A 351 -53.57 -13.47 16.59
CA ASP A 351 -53.94 -14.83 16.18
C ASP A 351 -54.52 -14.93 14.75
N ASN A 352 -54.88 -13.80 14.13
CA ASN A 352 -55.51 -13.70 12.81
C ASN A 352 -54.72 -12.85 11.81
N MET A 353 -53.42 -12.63 12.08
CA MET A 353 -52.55 -11.85 11.22
C MET A 353 -52.29 -12.59 9.89
N PRO A 354 -52.56 -11.97 8.73
CA PRO A 354 -52.27 -12.57 7.43
C PRO A 354 -50.79 -13.00 7.30
N ASP A 355 -50.54 -14.13 6.64
CA ASP A 355 -49.20 -14.69 6.47
C ASP A 355 -48.20 -13.72 5.83
N TYR A 356 -48.68 -12.79 5.02
CA TYR A 356 -47.87 -11.73 4.43
C TYR A 356 -47.24 -10.82 5.49
N TYR A 357 -48.03 -10.29 6.43
CA TYR A 357 -47.52 -9.43 7.50
C TYR A 357 -46.52 -10.17 8.40
N ARG A 358 -46.74 -11.47 8.66
CA ARG A 358 -45.78 -12.31 9.40
C ARG A 358 -44.43 -12.39 8.68
N ARG A 359 -44.43 -12.61 7.37
CA ARG A 359 -43.20 -12.61 6.56
C ARG A 359 -42.49 -11.26 6.57
N LEU A 360 -43.23 -10.15 6.54
CA LEU A 360 -42.65 -8.81 6.67
C LEU A 360 -41.97 -8.60 8.03
N TYR A 361 -42.61 -9.02 9.13
CA TYR A 361 -41.99 -8.96 10.46
C TYR A 361 -40.71 -9.78 10.55
N GLU A 362 -40.72 -11.02 10.06
CA GLU A 362 -39.55 -11.89 10.04
C GLU A 362 -38.43 -11.27 9.20
N ARG A 363 -38.75 -10.72 8.03
CA ARG A 363 -37.79 -10.05 7.14
C ARG A 363 -37.19 -8.82 7.80
N TYR A 364 -38.00 -7.88 8.29
CA TYR A 364 -37.51 -6.65 8.90
C TYR A 364 -36.72 -6.92 10.18
N SER A 365 -37.07 -7.95 10.95
CA SER A 365 -36.27 -8.40 12.08
C SER A 365 -34.91 -8.95 11.64
N ALA A 366 -34.85 -9.73 10.56
CA ALA A 366 -33.60 -10.23 10.01
C ALA A 366 -32.73 -9.09 9.46
N GLU A 367 -33.32 -8.15 8.73
CA GLU A 367 -32.63 -6.94 8.23
C GLU A 367 -32.08 -6.08 9.37
N GLN A 368 -32.85 -5.89 10.45
CA GLN A 368 -32.38 -5.15 11.63
C GLN A 368 -31.18 -5.84 12.30
N SER A 369 -31.16 -7.17 12.34
CA SER A 369 -30.03 -7.95 12.86
C SER A 369 -28.79 -7.79 11.98
N GLU A 370 -28.95 -7.84 10.65
CA GLU A 370 -27.84 -7.64 9.72
C GLU A 370 -27.31 -6.20 9.74
N LEU A 371 -28.17 -5.18 9.83
CA LEU A 371 -27.75 -3.79 10.02
C LEU A 371 -26.98 -3.60 11.33
N LYS A 372 -27.43 -4.23 12.41
CA LYS A 372 -26.70 -4.22 13.69
C LYS A 372 -25.30 -4.82 13.55
N LYS A 373 -25.17 -5.97 12.88
CA LYS A 373 -23.85 -6.59 12.64
C LYS A 373 -22.93 -5.68 11.82
N ALA A 374 -23.45 -5.09 10.74
CA ALA A 374 -22.70 -4.15 9.93
C ALA A 374 -22.23 -2.94 10.74
N TRP A 375 -23.09 -2.39 11.60
CA TRP A 375 -22.75 -1.31 12.50
C TRP A 375 -21.67 -1.71 13.52
N ASP A 376 -21.78 -2.89 14.13
CA ASP A 376 -20.81 -3.39 15.11
C ASP A 376 -19.43 -3.63 14.45
N GLU A 377 -19.39 -4.20 13.25
CA GLU A 377 -18.16 -4.38 12.45
C GLU A 377 -17.50 -3.04 12.10
N LEU A 378 -18.31 -2.07 11.64
CA LEU A 378 -17.83 -0.73 11.31
C LEU A 378 -17.27 -0.01 12.54
N ARG A 379 -17.95 -0.14 13.69
CA ARG A 379 -17.53 0.46 14.97
C ARG A 379 -16.18 -0.08 15.44
N LYS A 380 -15.91 -1.38 15.27
CA LYS A 380 -14.61 -2.00 15.59
C LYS A 380 -13.46 -1.43 14.77
N GLY A 381 -13.75 -0.90 13.58
CA GLY A 381 -12.77 -0.25 12.73
C GLY A 381 -12.45 1.20 13.10
N ILE A 382 -13.14 1.84 14.05
CA ILE A 382 -12.91 3.25 14.41
C ILE A 382 -11.77 3.35 15.45
N PRO A 383 -10.73 4.16 15.22
CA PRO A 383 -9.66 4.37 16.19
C PRO A 383 -10.20 4.84 17.55
N GLY A 384 -9.77 4.18 18.63
CA GLY A 384 -10.20 4.51 20.01
C GLY A 384 -11.45 3.76 20.51
N TYR A 385 -11.97 2.79 19.77
CA TYR A 385 -13.04 1.92 20.25
C TYR A 385 -12.52 0.86 21.24
N THR A 386 -13.02 0.87 22.48
CA THR A 386 -12.90 -0.22 23.45
C THR A 386 -14.23 -0.97 23.55
N GLU A 387 -14.20 -2.31 23.49
CA GLU A 387 -15.36 -3.15 23.81
C GLU A 387 -15.64 -3.04 25.31
N ASP A 388 -16.70 -2.33 25.67
CA ASP A 388 -17.30 -2.37 27.02
C ASP A 388 -18.47 -3.36 27.06
#